data_AF-A2Q345-F1
#
_entry.id   AF-A2Q345-F1
#
_cell.length_a   1.000
_cell.length_b   1.000
_cell.length_c   1.000
_cell.angle_alpha   90.00
_cell.angle_beta   90.00
_cell.angle_gamma   90.00
#
_symmetry.space_group_name_H-M   'P 1'
#
loop_
_entity.id
_entity.type
_entity.pdbx_description
1 polymer ?
#
loop_
_entity_poly.entity_id
_entity_poly.type
_entity_poly.pdbx_seq_one_letter_code
_entity_poly.pdbx_strand_id
1 'polypeptide(L)'
;MVIYPFMYLGLSIGGNPHRHSFWDPIVHRIKARLTGWNSRFLSFGGRLVLLKSVLTSLPVYALSFFKAPSDIISSLESLFNNFFWGGSEDHRKIT
;
A
#
# COMPACT_ATOMS: atom_id res chain seq x y z
N MET A 1 -3.15 -14.15 30.36
CA MET A 1 -3.67 -12.87 29.79
C MET A 1 -4.37 -13.20 28.50
N VAL A 2 -5.70 -13.04 28.44
CA VAL A 2 -6.45 -13.23 27.18
C VAL A 2 -6.34 -11.91 26.41
N ILE A 3 -5.60 -11.92 25.30
CA ILE A 3 -5.45 -10.74 24.44
C ILE A 3 -6.71 -10.68 23.56
N TYR A 4 -7.58 -9.70 23.82
CA TYR A 4 -8.71 -9.41 22.95
C TYR A 4 -8.21 -8.65 21.71
N PRO A 5 -8.57 -9.06 20.48
CA PRO A 5 -8.08 -8.38 19.29
C PRO A 5 -8.61 -6.95 19.24
N PHE A 6 -7.71 -5.97 19.26
CA PHE A 6 -8.06 -4.55 19.14
C PHE A 6 -7.31 -3.91 17.96
N MET A 7 -7.94 -2.93 17.30
CA MET A 7 -7.32 -2.23 16.18
C MET A 7 -6.35 -1.17 16.71
N TYR A 8 -5.07 -1.33 16.37
CA TYR A 8 -4.02 -0.35 16.65
C TYR A 8 -3.34 0.02 15.33
N LEU A 9 -3.32 1.33 15.02
CA LEU A 9 -2.74 1.87 13.77
C LEU A 9 -3.30 1.28 12.45
N GLY A 10 -4.40 0.53 12.51
CA GLY A 10 -4.99 -0.18 11.36
C GLY A 10 -4.63 -1.67 11.27
N LEU A 11 -3.92 -2.22 12.27
CA LEU A 11 -3.70 -3.64 12.45
C LEU A 11 -4.49 -4.15 13.65
N SER A 12 -5.12 -5.32 13.52
CA SER A 12 -5.68 -6.03 14.68
C SER A 12 -4.53 -6.63 15.50
N ILE A 13 -4.12 -5.98 16.60
CA ILE A 13 -3.12 -6.57 17.50
C ILE A 13 -3.76 -7.80 18.15
N GLY A 14 -3.15 -8.98 18.00
CA GLY A 14 -3.72 -10.26 18.41
C GLY A 14 -4.47 -11.03 17.30
N GLY A 15 -4.54 -10.49 16.08
CA GLY A 15 -4.98 -11.23 14.90
C GLY A 15 -3.87 -12.14 14.32
N ASN A 16 -4.25 -13.11 13.47
CA ASN A 16 -3.28 -13.99 12.82
C ASN A 16 -2.72 -13.32 11.55
N PRO A 17 -1.43 -12.94 11.53
CA PRO A 17 -0.80 -12.29 10.38
C PRO A 17 -0.64 -13.18 9.15
N HIS A 18 -0.81 -14.50 9.26
CA HIS A 18 -0.86 -15.40 8.11
C HIS A 18 -2.18 -15.31 7.33
N ARG A 19 -3.23 -14.72 7.90
CA ARG A 19 -4.51 -14.56 7.22
C ARG A 19 -4.49 -13.32 6.35
N HIS A 20 -4.93 -13.46 5.10
CA HIS A 20 -5.12 -12.34 4.18
C HIS A 20 -6.01 -11.23 4.76
N SER A 21 -7.07 -11.62 5.47
CA SER A 21 -8.03 -10.71 6.12
C SER A 21 -7.41 -9.74 7.13
N PHE A 22 -6.24 -10.08 7.68
CA PHE A 22 -5.49 -9.21 8.59
C PHE A 22 -4.90 -7.99 7.85
N TRP A 23 -4.54 -8.17 6.58
CA TRP A 23 -3.83 -7.18 5.78
C TRP A 23 -4.77 -6.32 4.92
N ASP A 24 -6.00 -6.77 4.67
CA ASP A 24 -7.02 -6.02 3.93
C ASP A 24 -7.17 -4.55 4.36
N PRO A 25 -7.28 -4.18 5.65
CA PRO A 25 -7.38 -2.77 6.04
C PRO A 25 -6.13 -1.96 5.68
N ILE A 26 -4.94 -2.57 5.73
CA ILE A 26 -3.66 -1.92 5.37
C ILE A 26 -3.60 -1.69 3.86
N VAL A 27 -3.91 -2.74 3.09
CA VAL A 27 -3.93 -2.69 1.61
C VAL A 27 -4.95 -1.65 1.15
N HIS A 28 -6.14 -1.63 1.75
CA HIS A 28 -7.16 -0.64 1.43
C HIS A 28 -6.69 0.79 1.75
N ARG A 29 -6.01 1.00 2.89
CA ARG A 29 -5.49 2.31 3.27
C ARG A 29 -4.39 2.78 2.34
N ILE A 30 -3.48 1.89 1.93
CA ILE A 30 -2.44 2.19 0.94
C ILE A 30 -3.07 2.53 -0.41
N LYS A 31 -4.04 1.73 -0.88
CA LYS A 31 -4.79 1.98 -2.10
C LYS A 31 -5.50 3.34 -2.05
N ALA A 32 -6.23 3.64 -0.97
CA ALA A 32 -6.94 4.90 -0.79
C ALA A 32 -6.00 6.12 -0.80
N ARG A 33 -4.81 5.98 -0.20
CA ARG A 33 -3.76 7.00 -0.30
C ARG A 33 -3.35 7.15 -1.76
N LEU A 34 -2.90 6.08 -2.42
CA LEU A 34 -2.45 6.11 -3.82
C LEU A 34 -3.50 6.68 -4.78
N THR A 35 -4.78 6.34 -4.61
CA THR A 35 -5.87 6.88 -5.45
C THR A 35 -6.21 8.34 -5.12
N GLY A 36 -6.01 8.76 -3.87
CA GLY A 36 -6.20 10.16 -3.47
C GLY A 36 -5.12 11.08 -4.05
N TRP A 37 -3.93 10.55 -4.35
CA TRP A 37 -2.89 11.28 -5.07
C TRP A 37 -3.14 11.14 -6.57
N ASN A 38 -3.51 12.23 -7.23
CA ASN A 38 -3.68 12.25 -8.69
C ASN A 38 -2.32 11.99 -9.37
N SER A 39 -2.05 10.74 -9.73
CA SER A 39 -0.84 10.32 -10.47
C SER A 39 -0.67 11.08 -11.79
N ARG A 40 -1.76 11.66 -12.32
CA ARG A 40 -1.81 12.48 -13.54
C ARG A 40 -1.15 13.86 -13.41
N PHE A 41 -1.22 14.49 -12.23
CA PHE A 41 -0.60 15.80 -12.01
C PHE A 41 0.86 15.70 -11.53
N LEU A 42 1.38 14.48 -11.46
CA LEU A 42 2.63 14.20 -10.80
C LEU A 42 3.68 13.79 -11.82
N SER A 43 4.79 14.53 -11.85
CA SER A 43 5.95 14.16 -12.68
C SER A 43 6.44 12.76 -12.33
N PHE A 44 7.19 12.13 -13.23
CA PHE A 44 7.80 10.82 -12.97
C PHE A 44 8.60 10.79 -11.65
N GLY A 45 9.39 11.84 -11.39
CA GLY A 45 10.11 12.00 -10.12
C GLY A 45 9.18 12.21 -8.93
N GLY A 46 8.10 12.99 -9.09
CA GLY A 46 7.08 13.15 -8.06
C GLY A 46 6.42 11.82 -7.67
N ARG A 47 6.09 10.99 -8.67
CA ARG A 47 5.55 9.63 -8.46
C ARG A 47 6.52 8.77 -7.67
N LEU A 48 7.81 8.77 -8.03
CA LEU A 48 8.83 8.01 -7.31
C LEU A 48 8.96 8.46 -5.84
N VAL A 49 8.98 9.77 -5.58
CA VAL A 49 9.10 10.32 -4.23
C VAL A 49 7.87 9.98 -3.37
N LEU A 50 6.66 10.10 -3.94
CA LEU A 50 5.42 9.74 -3.25
C LEU A 50 5.34 8.24 -2.97
N LEU A 51 5.69 7.41 -3.95
CA LEU A 51 5.74 5.97 -3.78
C LEU A 51 6.72 5.58 -2.67
N LYS A 52 7.91 6.20 -2.65
CA LYS A 52 8.91 6.00 -1.60
C LYS A 52 8.39 6.41 -0.22
N SER A 53 7.70 7.55 -0.11
CA SER A 53 7.10 8.02 1.16
C SER A 53 5.98 7.11 1.67
N VAL A 54 5.13 6.59 0.76
CA VAL A 54 4.06 5.63 1.12
C VAL A 54 4.65 4.28 1.51
N LEU A 55 5.68 3.81 0.79
CA LEU A 55 6.41 2.57 1.09
C LEU A 55 7.12 2.62 2.44
N THR A 56 7.77 3.74 2.79
CA THR A 56 8.54 3.83 4.04
C THR A 56 7.69 3.94 5.29
N SER A 57 6.45 4.41 5.19
CA SER A 57 5.62 4.72 6.37
C SER A 57 4.65 3.60 6.75
N LEU A 58 3.98 2.97 5.78
CA LEU A 58 2.89 2.02 6.05
C LEU A 58 3.32 0.54 5.94
N PRO A 59 3.81 0.06 4.79
CA PRO A 59 4.20 -1.34 4.66
C PRO A 59 5.51 -1.63 5.42
N VAL A 60 6.49 -0.72 5.52
CA VAL A 60 7.67 -0.95 6.37
C VAL A 60 7.26 -1.18 7.83
N TYR A 61 6.36 -0.38 8.38
CA TYR A 61 5.85 -0.60 9.73
C TYR A 61 5.16 -1.97 9.84
N ALA A 62 4.22 -2.28 8.96
CA ALA A 62 3.49 -3.55 9.02
C ALA A 62 4.42 -4.78 8.84
N LEU A 63 5.40 -4.70 7.94
CA LEU A 63 6.40 -5.75 7.67
C LEU A 63 7.44 -5.88 8.80
N SER A 64 7.75 -4.81 9.53
CA SER A 64 8.63 -4.87 10.70
C SER A 64 7.99 -5.60 11.88
N PHE A 65 6.68 -5.50 12.05
CA PHE A 65 5.96 -6.16 13.15
C PHE A 65 5.49 -7.58 12.80
N PHE A 66 5.16 -7.85 11.54
CA PHE A 66 4.57 -9.11 11.12
C PHE A 66 5.18 -9.63 9.82
N LYS A 67 5.47 -10.94 9.77
CA LYS A 67 5.91 -11.59 8.53
C LYS A 67 4.72 -11.72 7.57
N ALA A 68 4.71 -10.91 6.52
CA ALA A 68 3.64 -10.91 5.52
C ALA A 68 3.68 -12.18 4.65
N PRO A 69 2.50 -12.71 4.25
CA PRO A 69 2.40 -13.70 3.20
C PRO A 69 2.90 -13.13 1.86
N SER A 70 3.46 -13.98 1.01
CA SER A 70 3.90 -13.60 -0.34
C SER A 70 2.78 -12.94 -1.16
N ASP A 71 1.54 -13.43 -1.02
CA ASP A 71 0.38 -12.89 -1.75
C ASP A 71 0.11 -11.42 -1.42
N ILE A 72 0.29 -11.02 -0.16
CA ILE A 72 0.11 -9.62 0.27
C ILE A 72 1.21 -8.75 -0.32
N ILE A 73 2.45 -9.24 -0.32
CA ILE A 73 3.59 -8.53 -0.92
C ILE A 73 3.34 -8.33 -2.41
N SER A 74 2.95 -9.38 -3.14
CA SER A 74 2.62 -9.29 -4.56
C SER A 74 1.44 -8.36 -4.84
N SER A 75 0.42 -8.35 -3.99
CA SER A 75 -0.71 -7.41 -4.11
C SER A 75 -0.25 -5.95 -3.95
N LEU A 76 0.59 -5.67 -2.96
CA LEU A 76 1.17 -4.33 -2.74
C LEU A 76 2.06 -3.91 -3.92
N GLU A 77 2.95 -4.79 -4.39
CA GLU A 77 3.78 -4.53 -5.57
C GLU A 77 2.94 -4.19 -6.80
N SER A 78 1.84 -4.92 -7.03
CA SER A 78 0.93 -4.64 -8.14
C SER A 78 0.27 -3.26 -8.03
N LEU A 79 -0.15 -2.85 -6.83
CA LEU A 79 -0.71 -1.52 -6.56
C LEU A 79 0.29 -0.41 -6.84
N PHE A 80 1.53 -0.60 -6.39
CA PHE A 80 2.62 0.36 -6.61
C PHE A 80 2.99 0.45 -8.09
N ASN A 81 3.10 -0.69 -8.77
CA ASN A 81 3.41 -0.76 -10.19
C ASN A 81 2.31 -0.06 -11.02
N ASN A 82 1.04 -0.32 -10.70
CA ASN A 82 -0.10 0.34 -11.33
C ASN A 82 -0.10 1.85 -11.10
N PHE A 83 0.24 2.34 -9.90
CA PHE A 83 0.35 3.78 -9.65
C PHE A 83 1.53 4.41 -10.40
N PHE A 84 2.66 3.73 -10.42
CA PHE A 84 3.88 4.20 -11.06
C PHE A 84 3.72 4.28 -12.58
N TRP A 85 3.21 3.24 -13.24
CA TRP A 85 3.01 3.18 -14.69
C TRP A 85 1.70 3.81 -15.15
N GLY A 86 0.62 3.73 -14.36
CA GLY A 86 -0.71 4.21 -14.73
C GLY A 86 -0.82 5.74 -14.91
N GLY A 87 0.11 6.52 -14.34
CA GLY A 87 0.21 7.96 -14.64
C GLY A 87 0.84 8.27 -16.02
N SER A 88 1.35 7.27 -16.74
CA SER A 88 1.99 7.44 -18.05
C SER A 88 1.03 7.40 -19.23
N GLU A 89 -0.24 7.04 -19.01
CA GLU A 89 -1.21 6.80 -20.07
C GLU A 89 -1.79 8.09 -20.68
N ASP A 90 -1.59 9.25 -20.06
CA ASP A 90 -2.10 10.56 -20.55
C ASP A 90 -1.16 11.28 -21.53
N HIS A 91 -0.02 10.69 -21.89
CA HIS A 91 0.91 11.25 -22.90
C HIS A 91 0.76 10.61 -24.30
N ARG A 92 -0.32 9.85 -24.55
CA ARG A 92 -0.68 9.34 -25.87
C ARG A 92 -2.04 9.86 -26.34
N LYS A 93 -2.17 11.19 -26.42
CA LYS A 93 -3.03 11.83 -27.42
C LYS A 93 -2.23 12.93 -28.11
N ILE A 94 -1.38 12.48 -29.04
CA ILE A 94 -0.93 13.28 -30.17
C ILE A 94 -1.99 13.03 -31.25
N THR A 95 -2.93 13.95 -31.38
CA THR A 95 -3.65 14.23 -32.64
C THR A 95 -4.06 15.69 -32.57
#